data_AF-A0A950AFD9-F1
#
_entry.id   AF-A0A950AFD9-F1
#
_cell.length_a   1.000
_cell.length_b   1.000
_cell.length_c   1.000
_cell.angle_alpha   90.00
_cell.angle_beta   90.00
_cell.angle_gamma   90.00
#
_symmetry.space_group_name_H-M   'P 1'
#
loop_
_entity.id
_entity.type
_entity.pdbx_description
1 polymer ?
#
loop_
_entity_poly.entity_id
_entity_poly.type
_entity_poly.pdbx_seq_one_letter_code
_entity_poly.pdbx_strand_id
1 'polypeptide(L)'
;MGFVFVISAYFRGGLKKALFVAVTAALVVFTLVAAHNAGLTLPKTAQRALSFLPGNWDMDAKDDAEGSSNWRFYMWEVVLSTDTYIHNKLLGDGFGFTSEELQIMEQAQSGGTGFIGAAEQESFLIQGAYHSGPLSAIRYVGAVGLVFYLTLLVVAAIYAWKLIRRCQGTDYFPLALFVGIPAVYEPLQYTLIFGGFDSGFPTTLFVCGMLKLISKGFDRHRPQPLSATVDAQSLAKVQVAT
;
A
#
# COMPACT_ATOMS: atom_id res chain seq x y z
N MET A 1 -0.36 -4.31 7.44
CA MET A 1 -1.55 -3.92 8.24
C MET A 1 -1.23 -3.29 9.61
N GLY A 2 -0.30 -3.82 10.42
CA GLY A 2 0.01 -3.23 11.75
C GLY A 2 0.31 -1.73 11.76
N PHE A 3 1.03 -1.25 10.73
CA PHE A 3 1.38 0.17 10.58
C PHE A 3 0.17 1.10 10.42
N VAL A 4 -0.91 0.63 9.80
CA VAL A 4 -2.17 1.38 9.63
C VAL A 4 -2.78 1.75 10.98
N PHE A 5 -2.71 0.84 11.97
CA PHE A 5 -3.20 1.11 13.33
C PHE A 5 -2.38 2.18 14.04
N VAL A 6 -1.06 2.19 13.85
CA VAL A 6 -0.16 3.20 14.42
C VAL A 6 -0.43 4.58 13.81
N ILE A 7 -0.57 4.67 12.48
CA ILE A 7 -0.93 5.92 11.80
C ILE A 7 -2.31 6.42 12.26
N SER A 8 -3.29 5.51 12.36
CA SER A 8 -4.64 5.84 12.85
C SER A 8 -4.61 6.41 14.27
N ALA A 9 -3.87 5.77 15.17
CA ALA A 9 -3.68 6.23 16.54
C ALA A 9 -3.00 7.61 16.60
N TYR A 10 -2.01 7.84 15.72
CA TYR A 10 -1.35 9.13 15.59
C TYR A 10 -2.33 10.25 15.19
N PHE A 11 -3.18 10.04 14.19
CA PHE A 11 -4.14 11.07 13.79
C PHE A 11 -5.25 11.29 14.81
N ARG A 12 -5.62 10.27 15.59
CA ARG A 12 -6.69 10.38 16.61
C ARG A 12 -6.24 11.00 17.92
N GLY A 13 -5.00 10.74 18.37
CA GLY A 13 -4.55 11.18 19.68
C GLY A 13 -3.07 11.54 19.78
N GLY A 14 -2.44 11.80 18.63
CA GLY A 14 -1.06 12.25 18.54
C GLY A 14 -0.03 11.17 18.84
N LEU A 15 1.23 11.61 18.98
CA LEU A 15 2.38 10.72 19.13
C LEU A 15 2.29 9.81 20.36
N LYS A 16 1.76 10.29 21.48
CA LYS A 16 1.61 9.50 22.72
C LYS A 16 0.72 8.27 22.49
N LYS A 17 -0.40 8.42 21.78
CA LYS A 17 -1.30 7.30 21.47
C LYS A 17 -0.70 6.36 20.43
N ALA A 18 -0.01 6.91 19.42
CA ALA A 18 0.71 6.09 18.44
C ALA A 18 1.78 5.22 19.09
N LEU A 19 2.60 5.81 19.98
CA LEU A 19 3.63 5.09 20.72
C LEU A 19 3.03 4.05 21.66
N PHE A 20 1.94 4.39 22.37
CA PHE A 20 1.24 3.42 23.21
C PHE A 20 0.76 2.20 22.41
N VAL A 21 0.14 2.40 21.25
CA VAL A 21 -0.30 1.31 20.38
C VAL A 21 0.89 0.50 19.86
N ALA A 22 1.97 1.16 19.41
CA ALA A 22 3.16 0.48 18.92
C ALA A 22 3.85 -0.36 20.00
N VAL A 23 4.04 0.18 21.21
CA VAL A 23 4.64 -0.53 22.35
C VAL A 23 3.74 -1.68 22.78
N THR A 24 2.43 -1.48 22.87
CA THR A 24 1.49 -2.55 23.24
C THR A 24 1.53 -3.69 22.22
N ALA A 25 1.54 -3.38 20.92
CA ALA A 25 1.65 -4.38 19.86
C ALA A 25 2.99 -5.15 19.95
N ALA A 26 4.10 -4.44 20.19
CA ALA A 26 5.41 -5.07 20.37
C ALA A 26 5.46 -5.99 21.59
N LEU A 27 4.87 -5.57 22.73
CA LEU A 27 4.76 -6.39 23.92
C LEU A 27 3.91 -7.64 23.69
N VAL A 28 2.79 -7.53 22.98
CA VAL A 28 1.95 -8.70 22.63
C VAL A 28 2.76 -9.69 21.78
N VAL A 29 3.47 -9.22 20.75
CA VAL A 29 4.32 -10.09 19.92
C VAL A 29 5.42 -10.73 20.77
N PHE A 30 6.08 -9.96 21.63
CA PHE A 30 7.11 -10.48 22.54
C PHE A 30 6.57 -11.55 23.49
N THR A 31 5.41 -11.31 24.10
CA THR A 31 4.75 -12.30 24.97
C THR A 31 4.39 -13.57 24.22
N LEU A 32 3.89 -13.47 22.98
CA LEU A 32 3.59 -14.64 22.14
C LEU A 32 4.85 -15.44 21.82
N VAL A 33 5.95 -14.78 21.45
CA VAL A 33 7.25 -15.42 21.20
C VAL A 33 7.77 -16.08 22.48
N ALA A 34 7.72 -15.40 23.62
CA ALA A 34 8.17 -15.94 24.91
C ALA A 34 7.32 -17.16 25.34
N ALA A 35 6.00 -17.07 25.21
CA ALA A 35 5.08 -18.18 25.46
C ALA A 35 5.41 -19.39 24.58
N HIS A 36 5.70 -19.15 23.29
CA HIS A 36 6.11 -20.20 22.37
C HIS A 36 7.37 -20.93 22.82
N ASN A 37 8.40 -20.16 23.16
CA ASN A 37 9.66 -20.71 23.65
C ASN A 37 9.53 -21.43 25.01
N ALA A 38 8.55 -21.03 25.83
CA ALA A 38 8.24 -21.67 27.11
C ALA A 38 7.41 -22.98 26.97
N GLY A 39 7.07 -23.38 25.75
CA GLY A 39 6.37 -24.64 25.46
C GLY A 39 4.93 -24.51 24.97
N LEU A 40 4.37 -23.29 24.85
CA LEU A 40 3.05 -23.09 24.24
C LEU A 40 3.16 -23.04 22.70
N THR A 41 2.96 -24.17 22.03
CA THR A 41 3.06 -24.22 20.57
C THR A 41 2.04 -23.30 19.89
N LEU A 42 2.52 -22.28 19.18
CA LEU A 42 1.68 -21.40 18.38
C LEU A 42 1.24 -22.12 17.10
N PRO A 43 0.11 -21.74 16.47
CA PRO A 43 -0.26 -22.27 15.16
C PRO A 43 0.83 -22.03 14.10
N LYS A 44 1.04 -22.98 13.17
CA LYS A 44 2.10 -22.88 12.13
C LYS A 44 2.06 -21.56 11.35
N THR A 45 0.87 -21.03 11.04
CA THR A 45 0.74 -19.72 10.37
C THR A 45 1.33 -18.55 11.17
N ALA A 46 1.15 -18.56 12.50
CA ALA A 46 1.74 -17.55 13.37
C ALA A 46 3.25 -17.75 13.50
N GLN A 47 3.71 -19.00 13.59
CA GLN A 47 5.15 -19.31 13.61
C GLN A 47 5.84 -18.83 12.32
N ARG A 48 5.27 -19.10 11.15
CA ARG A 48 5.77 -18.64 9.84
C ARG A 48 5.89 -17.11 9.77
N ALA A 49 4.94 -16.38 10.34
CA ALA A 49 4.97 -14.92 10.36
C ALA A 49 5.99 -14.34 11.36
N LEU A 50 6.38 -15.10 12.39
CA LEU A 50 7.25 -14.67 13.48
C LEU A 50 8.64 -15.31 13.45
N SER A 51 8.89 -16.25 12.53
CA SER A 51 10.10 -17.07 12.46
C SER A 51 11.38 -16.27 12.19
N PHE A 52 11.25 -15.03 11.71
CA PHE A 52 12.36 -14.07 11.58
C PHE A 52 12.89 -13.56 12.94
N LEU A 53 12.13 -13.74 14.03
CA LEU A 53 12.56 -13.44 15.40
C LEU A 53 13.30 -14.64 16.01
N PRO A 54 14.18 -14.44 17.00
CA PRO A 54 14.81 -15.57 17.68
C PRO A 54 13.79 -16.45 18.41
N GLY A 55 13.86 -17.77 18.22
CA GLY A 55 12.99 -18.72 18.90
C GLY A 55 13.05 -20.15 18.35
N ASN A 56 12.43 -21.07 19.10
CA ASN A 56 12.29 -22.49 18.78
C ASN A 56 11.11 -22.74 17.82
N TRP A 57 11.19 -22.20 16.61
CA TRP A 57 10.14 -22.38 15.61
C TRP A 57 10.23 -23.74 14.91
N ASP A 58 9.08 -24.27 14.51
CA ASP A 58 8.93 -25.43 13.62
C ASP A 58 9.74 -25.24 12.32
N MET A 59 10.48 -26.27 11.91
CA MET A 59 11.34 -26.19 10.73
C MET A 59 10.54 -25.94 9.45
N ASP A 60 9.41 -26.62 9.25
CA ASP A 60 8.57 -26.41 8.07
C ASP A 60 8.08 -24.95 7.99
N ALA A 61 7.75 -24.34 9.13
CA ALA A 61 7.30 -22.95 9.17
C ALA A 61 8.44 -21.95 8.87
N LYS A 62 9.69 -22.27 9.23
CA LYS A 62 10.88 -21.49 8.85
C LYS A 62 11.16 -21.63 7.36
N ASP A 63 11.25 -22.87 6.88
CA ASP A 63 11.58 -23.19 5.50
C ASP A 63 10.55 -22.60 4.52
N ASP A 64 9.25 -22.61 4.88
CA ASP A 64 8.20 -21.98 4.07
C ASP A 64 8.32 -20.43 4.04
N ALA A 65 8.68 -19.80 5.16
CA ALA A 65 8.91 -18.36 5.23
C ALA A 65 10.14 -17.92 4.41
N GLU A 66 11.23 -18.67 4.51
CA GLU A 66 12.47 -18.45 3.75
C GLU A 66 12.27 -18.75 2.27
N GLY A 67 11.60 -19.85 1.93
CA GLY A 67 11.26 -20.23 0.56
C GLY A 67 10.48 -19.14 -0.16
N SER A 68 9.49 -18.55 0.50
CA SER A 68 8.72 -17.40 -0.03
C SER A 68 9.57 -16.16 -0.33
N SER A 69 10.69 -15.98 0.39
CA SER A 69 11.60 -14.84 0.21
C SER A 69 12.63 -15.11 -0.88
N ASN A 70 13.24 -16.30 -0.86
CA ASN A 70 14.18 -16.77 -1.88
C ASN A 70 13.53 -16.80 -3.27
N TRP A 71 12.27 -17.23 -3.35
CA TRP A 71 11.50 -17.22 -4.59
C TRP A 71 11.38 -15.81 -5.20
N ARG A 72 11.17 -14.78 -4.37
CA ARG A 72 11.11 -13.37 -4.82
C ARG A 72 12.49 -12.86 -5.24
N PHE A 73 13.51 -13.09 -4.42
CA PHE A 73 14.86 -12.61 -4.73
C PHE A 73 15.41 -13.21 -6.01
N TYR A 74 15.17 -14.50 -6.26
CA TYR A 74 15.50 -15.13 -7.53
C TYR A 74 14.82 -14.43 -8.70
N MET A 75 13.50 -14.20 -8.64
CA MET A 75 12.80 -13.50 -9.72
C MET A 75 13.36 -12.10 -9.95
N TRP A 76 13.65 -11.37 -8.87
CA TRP A 76 14.17 -10.01 -8.97
C TRP A 76 15.57 -10.00 -9.59
N GLU A 77 16.42 -10.95 -9.20
CA GLU A 77 17.75 -11.13 -9.78
C GLU A 77 17.66 -11.44 -11.27
N VAL A 78 16.83 -12.40 -11.67
CA VAL A 78 16.64 -12.78 -13.08
C VAL A 78 16.14 -11.60 -13.92
N VAL A 79 15.14 -10.87 -13.45
CA VAL A 79 14.54 -9.74 -14.18
C VAL A 79 15.48 -8.54 -14.29
N LEU A 80 16.34 -8.34 -13.29
CA LEU A 80 17.32 -7.25 -13.32
C LEU A 80 18.55 -7.60 -14.16
N SER A 81 19.01 -8.84 -14.10
CA SER A 81 20.23 -9.32 -14.76
C SER A 81 20.05 -9.71 -16.22
N THR A 82 18.83 -10.01 -16.65
CA THR A 82 18.51 -10.41 -18.02
C THR A 82 17.52 -9.44 -18.66
N ASP A 83 17.44 -9.46 -20.00
CA ASP A 83 16.44 -8.69 -20.76
C ASP A 83 15.31 -9.61 -21.28
N THR A 84 15.22 -10.85 -20.78
CA THR A 84 14.26 -11.87 -21.22
C THR A 84 12.82 -11.50 -20.85
N TYR A 85 12.61 -10.91 -19.67
CA TYR A 85 11.26 -10.62 -19.15
C TYR A 85 10.90 -9.14 -19.19
N ILE A 86 11.90 -8.25 -19.32
CA ILE A 86 11.73 -6.82 -19.53
C ILE A 86 12.70 -6.40 -20.63
N HIS A 87 12.17 -6.16 -21.82
CA HIS A 87 12.96 -5.82 -23.01
C HIS A 87 13.40 -4.36 -22.99
N ASN A 88 12.52 -3.45 -22.55
CA ASN A 88 12.80 -2.03 -22.46
C ASN A 88 12.62 -1.53 -21.02
N LYS A 89 13.69 -1.61 -20.22
CA LYS A 89 13.68 -1.13 -18.82
C LYS A 89 13.50 0.39 -18.69
N LEU A 90 13.70 1.17 -19.76
CA LEU A 90 13.59 2.63 -19.72
C LEU A 90 12.14 3.11 -19.92
N LEU A 91 11.45 2.61 -20.94
CA LEU A 91 10.07 3.00 -21.30
C LEU A 91 9.01 1.95 -20.92
N GLY A 92 9.44 0.73 -20.60
CA GLY A 92 8.57 -0.40 -20.35
C GLY A 92 8.17 -1.10 -21.64
N ASP A 93 7.63 -2.30 -21.47
CA ASP A 93 7.14 -3.17 -22.55
C ASP A 93 5.63 -2.97 -22.78
N GLY A 94 4.97 -2.14 -21.96
CA GLY A 94 3.53 -1.94 -21.99
C GLY A 94 2.74 -3.08 -21.34
N PHE A 95 1.42 -2.98 -21.43
CA PHE A 95 0.47 -3.97 -20.87
C PHE A 95 0.18 -5.14 -21.82
N GLY A 96 0.86 -5.20 -22.97
CA GLY A 96 0.67 -6.24 -23.95
C GLY A 96 1.39 -7.54 -23.56
N PHE A 97 0.91 -8.63 -24.14
CA PHE A 97 1.57 -9.93 -24.15
C PHE A 97 1.87 -10.31 -25.60
N THR A 98 2.99 -10.99 -25.82
CA THR A 98 3.23 -11.69 -27.08
C THR A 98 2.28 -12.89 -27.20
N SER A 99 2.08 -13.38 -28.42
CA SER A 99 1.28 -14.60 -28.63
C SER A 99 1.85 -15.82 -27.90
N GLU A 100 3.17 -15.86 -27.73
CA GLU A 100 3.87 -16.92 -27.00
C GLU A 100 3.63 -16.81 -25.49
N GLU A 101 3.80 -15.62 -24.90
CA GLU A 101 3.50 -15.38 -23.49
C GLU A 101 2.04 -15.72 -23.15
N LEU A 102 1.10 -15.35 -24.03
CA LEU A 102 -0.32 -15.66 -23.87
C LEU A 102 -0.58 -17.16 -23.91
N GLN A 103 0.03 -17.90 -24.84
CA GLN A 103 -0.09 -19.35 -24.91
C GLN A 103 0.48 -20.04 -23.66
N ILE A 104 1.60 -19.52 -23.12
CA ILE A 104 2.18 -20.04 -21.87
C ILE A 104 1.22 -19.81 -20.69
N MET A 105 0.61 -18.62 -20.61
CA MET A 105 -0.40 -18.31 -19.58
C MET A 105 -1.63 -19.21 -19.69
N GLU A 106 -2.15 -19.45 -20.91
CA GLU A 106 -3.29 -20.32 -21.16
C GLU A 106 -2.99 -21.79 -20.82
N GLN A 107 -1.78 -22.28 -21.13
CA GLN A 107 -1.35 -23.64 -20.80
C GLN A 107 -1.18 -23.83 -19.28
N ALA A 108 -0.62 -22.83 -18.59
CA ALA A 108 -0.50 -22.85 -17.13
C ALA A 108 -1.88 -22.87 -16.44
N GLN A 109 -2.86 -22.13 -16.97
CA GLN A 109 -4.21 -22.08 -16.42
C GLN A 109 -5.04 -23.36 -16.73
N SER A 110 -4.77 -24.04 -17.84
CA SER A 110 -5.51 -25.25 -18.27
C SER A 110 -4.93 -26.56 -17.72
N GLY A 111 -3.88 -26.51 -16.89
CA GLY A 111 -3.22 -27.72 -16.37
C GLY A 111 -2.44 -28.49 -17.44
N GLY A 112 -2.10 -27.84 -18.56
CA GLY A 112 -1.14 -28.36 -19.52
C GLY A 112 0.24 -28.51 -18.89
N THR A 113 1.16 -29.19 -19.56
CA THR A 113 2.52 -29.47 -19.04
C THR A 113 3.33 -28.21 -18.69
N GLY A 114 2.82 -27.01 -19.01
CA GLY A 114 3.63 -25.82 -19.20
C GLY A 114 4.77 -26.13 -20.16
N PHE A 115 5.74 -25.24 -20.27
CA PHE A 115 7.07 -25.69 -20.70
C PHE A 115 7.49 -26.85 -19.78
N ILE A 116 7.98 -27.97 -20.33
CA ILE A 116 8.58 -29.04 -19.54
C ILE A 116 9.75 -28.40 -18.75
N GLY A 117 9.50 -28.01 -17.49
CA GLY A 117 10.45 -27.27 -16.64
C GLY A 117 10.04 -25.84 -16.20
N ALA A 118 8.94 -25.26 -16.70
CA ALA A 118 8.41 -23.98 -16.22
C ALA A 118 7.62 -24.19 -14.91
N ALA A 119 8.35 -24.25 -13.81
CA ALA A 119 7.81 -24.14 -12.45
C ALA A 119 6.89 -22.91 -12.36
N GLU A 120 5.90 -22.93 -11.45
CA GLU A 120 4.95 -21.82 -11.19
C GLU A 120 5.60 -20.43 -11.28
N GLN A 121 6.85 -20.31 -10.80
CA GLN A 121 7.71 -19.13 -10.87
C GLN A 121 7.87 -18.49 -12.27
N GLU A 122 8.04 -19.29 -13.32
CA GLU A 122 8.20 -18.78 -14.70
C GLU A 122 6.94 -18.05 -15.17
N SER A 123 5.77 -18.56 -14.78
CA SER A 123 4.49 -17.92 -15.08
C SER A 123 4.38 -16.53 -14.44
N PHE A 124 4.88 -16.36 -13.21
CA PHE A 124 4.93 -15.05 -12.54
C PHE A 124 5.92 -14.09 -13.22
N LEU A 125 7.04 -14.62 -13.71
CA LEU A 125 8.04 -13.83 -14.44
C LEU A 125 7.46 -13.25 -15.74
N ILE A 126 6.77 -14.08 -16.51
CA ILE A 126 6.10 -13.70 -17.76
C ILE A 126 4.99 -12.68 -17.52
N GLN A 127 4.17 -12.88 -16.48
CA GLN A 127 3.05 -11.98 -16.16
C GLN A 127 3.48 -10.64 -15.56
N GLY A 128 4.77 -10.45 -15.26
CA GLY A 128 5.24 -9.26 -14.54
C GLY A 128 4.81 -9.20 -13.08
N ALA A 129 4.40 -10.34 -12.50
CA ALA A 129 3.87 -10.48 -11.15
C ALA A 129 5.00 -10.68 -10.12
N TYR A 130 5.99 -9.79 -10.15
CA TYR A 130 7.24 -9.92 -9.37
C TYR A 130 7.08 -9.71 -7.86
N HIS A 131 5.88 -9.38 -7.38
CA HIS A 131 5.66 -9.03 -5.96
C HIS A 131 6.51 -7.83 -5.49
N SER A 132 6.88 -6.96 -6.43
CA SER A 132 7.66 -5.74 -6.22
C SER A 132 7.09 -4.63 -7.08
N GLY A 133 6.58 -3.58 -6.44
CA GLY A 133 5.98 -2.44 -7.15
C GLY A 133 6.95 -1.81 -8.15
N PRO A 134 8.20 -1.47 -7.75
CA PRO A 134 9.18 -0.89 -8.67
C PRO A 134 9.46 -1.76 -9.90
N LEU A 135 9.69 -3.06 -9.73
CA LEU A 135 9.96 -3.96 -10.86
C LEU A 135 8.76 -4.11 -11.78
N SER A 136 7.56 -4.23 -11.21
CA SER A 136 6.32 -4.29 -11.98
C SER A 136 6.12 -3.01 -12.80
N ALA A 137 6.36 -1.83 -12.22
CA ALA A 137 6.30 -0.57 -12.97
C ALA A 137 7.36 -0.51 -14.08
N ILE A 138 8.58 -1.00 -13.84
CA ILE A 138 9.61 -1.05 -14.89
C ILE A 138 9.15 -1.94 -16.05
N ARG A 139 8.50 -3.08 -15.79
CA ARG A 139 7.92 -3.93 -16.85
C ARG A 139 6.87 -3.20 -17.68
N TYR A 140 5.94 -2.48 -17.06
CA TYR A 140 4.81 -1.89 -17.78
C TYR A 140 5.12 -0.51 -18.40
N VAL A 141 5.82 0.35 -17.67
CA VAL A 141 6.00 1.77 -18.00
C VAL A 141 7.45 2.26 -17.85
N GLY A 142 8.38 1.34 -17.59
CA GLY A 142 9.80 1.62 -17.49
C GLY A 142 10.19 2.47 -16.29
N ALA A 143 11.48 2.78 -16.21
CA ALA A 143 12.03 3.67 -15.20
C ALA A 143 11.38 5.07 -15.24
N VAL A 144 11.03 5.58 -16.42
CA VAL A 144 10.38 6.89 -16.57
C VAL A 144 8.99 6.89 -15.93
N GLY A 145 8.16 5.90 -16.26
CA GLY A 145 6.83 5.75 -15.66
C GLY A 145 6.89 5.45 -14.17
N LEU A 146 7.88 4.68 -13.71
CA LEU A 146 8.14 4.45 -12.29
C LEU A 146 8.37 5.77 -11.53
N VAL A 147 9.22 6.67 -12.05
CA VAL A 147 9.48 7.97 -11.40
C VAL A 147 8.20 8.79 -11.30
N PHE A 148 7.39 8.86 -12.36
CA PHE A 148 6.12 9.58 -12.30
C PHE A 148 5.13 8.95 -11.33
N TYR A 149 5.08 7.62 -11.29
CA TYR A 149 4.15 6.93 -10.39
C TYR A 149 4.56 7.05 -8.92
N LEU A 150 5.85 6.91 -8.59
CA LEU A 150 6.34 7.18 -7.23
C LEU A 150 6.08 8.63 -6.82
N THR A 151 6.25 9.58 -7.74
CA THR A 151 5.91 10.98 -7.51
C THR A 151 4.42 11.15 -7.21
N LEU A 152 3.54 10.49 -7.97
CA LEU A 152 2.10 10.50 -7.73
C LEU A 152 1.76 9.92 -6.36
N LEU A 153 2.34 8.78 -5.98
CA LEU A 153 2.13 8.16 -4.67
C LEU A 153 2.53 9.10 -3.53
N VAL A 154 3.69 9.74 -3.62
CA VAL A 154 4.17 10.71 -2.61
C VAL A 154 3.24 11.93 -2.54
N VAL A 155 2.84 12.49 -3.68
CA VAL A 155 1.92 13.64 -3.73
C VAL A 155 0.56 13.27 -3.14
N ALA A 156 0.02 12.09 -3.47
CA ALA A 156 -1.23 11.58 -2.92
C ALA A 156 -1.14 11.39 -1.40
N ALA A 157 -0.04 10.80 -0.90
CA ALA A 157 0.21 10.63 0.53
C ALA A 157 0.29 11.97 1.28
N ILE A 158 1.01 12.95 0.74
CA ILE A 158 1.11 14.30 1.34
C ILE A 158 -0.27 14.99 1.33
N TYR A 159 -1.02 14.87 0.23
CA TYR A 159 -2.35 15.44 0.12
C TYR A 159 -3.32 14.80 1.12
N ALA A 160 -3.32 13.47 1.23
CA ALA A 160 -4.10 12.72 2.20
C ALA A 160 -3.75 13.12 3.63
N TRP A 161 -2.46 13.22 3.97
CA TRP A 161 -2.01 13.67 5.28
C TRP A 161 -2.57 15.04 5.64
N LYS A 162 -2.42 16.02 4.73
CA LYS A 162 -2.95 17.37 4.93
C LYS A 162 -4.47 17.37 5.06
N LEU A 163 -5.17 16.57 4.25
CA LEU A 163 -6.63 16.47 4.30
C LEU A 163 -7.12 15.87 5.62
N ILE A 164 -6.52 14.77 6.09
CA ILE A 164 -6.85 14.16 7.39
C ILE A 164 -6.72 15.19 8.50
N ARG A 165 -5.60 15.95 8.51
CA ARG A 165 -5.37 17.03 9.49
C ARG A 165 -6.43 18.12 9.41
N ARG A 166 -6.80 18.56 8.20
CA ARG A 166 -7.85 19.58 7.99
C ARG A 166 -9.23 19.14 8.46
N CYS A 167 -9.53 17.85 8.34
CA CYS A 167 -10.82 17.29 8.75
C CYS A 167 -10.89 16.98 10.26
N GLN A 168 -9.80 17.10 11.03
CA GLN A 168 -9.80 16.83 12.47
C GLN A 168 -10.89 17.64 13.20
N GLY A 169 -11.68 16.97 14.05
CA GLY A 169 -12.76 17.59 14.81
C GLY A 169 -14.03 17.88 14.00
N THR A 170 -14.16 17.34 12.78
CA THR A 170 -15.35 17.51 11.93
C THR A 170 -15.96 16.17 11.55
N ASP A 171 -17.20 16.18 11.03
CA ASP A 171 -17.91 14.97 10.59
C ASP A 171 -17.22 14.27 9.41
N TYR A 172 -16.36 14.99 8.67
CA TYR A 172 -15.55 14.42 7.60
C TYR A 172 -14.34 13.63 8.11
N PHE A 173 -13.99 13.72 9.40
CA PHE A 173 -12.78 13.10 9.94
C PHE A 173 -12.73 11.58 9.76
N PRO A 174 -13.79 10.80 10.05
CA PRO A 174 -13.75 9.34 9.87
C PRO A 174 -13.56 8.95 8.40
N LEU A 175 -14.21 9.66 7.48
CA LEU A 175 -14.08 9.40 6.05
C LEU A 175 -12.67 9.76 5.53
N ALA A 176 -12.12 10.88 6.00
CA ALA A 176 -10.76 11.28 5.68
C ALA A 176 -9.72 10.26 6.21
N LEU A 177 -9.93 9.67 7.39
CA LEU A 177 -9.08 8.59 7.90
C LEU A 177 -9.22 7.31 7.06
N PHE A 178 -10.45 6.90 6.75
CA PHE A 178 -10.73 5.66 6.02
C PHE A 178 -10.06 5.64 4.64
N VAL A 179 -10.17 6.75 3.89
CA VAL A 179 -9.56 6.87 2.56
C VAL A 179 -8.09 7.30 2.64
N GLY A 180 -7.77 8.21 3.56
CA GLY A 180 -6.46 8.86 3.59
C GLY A 180 -5.35 8.02 4.21
N ILE A 181 -5.63 7.17 5.21
CA ILE A 181 -4.58 6.34 5.81
C ILE A 181 -3.99 5.34 4.81
N PRO A 182 -4.79 4.60 4.01
CA PRO A 182 -4.25 3.78 2.92
C PRO A 182 -3.36 4.59 1.98
N ALA A 183 -3.80 5.78 1.55
CA ALA A 183 -3.02 6.65 0.67
C ALA A 183 -1.68 7.12 1.30
N VAL A 184 -1.66 7.36 2.61
CA VAL A 184 -0.43 7.72 3.36
C VAL A 184 0.54 6.54 3.45
N TYR A 185 0.02 5.32 3.58
CA TYR A 185 0.83 4.10 3.71
C TYR A 185 1.31 3.54 2.37
N GLU A 186 0.57 3.79 1.30
CA GLU A 186 0.79 3.20 -0.02
C GLU A 186 2.22 3.35 -0.55
N PRO A 187 2.91 4.50 -0.45
CA PRO A 187 4.29 4.61 -0.95
C PRO A 187 5.25 3.61 -0.29
N LEU A 188 5.08 3.36 1.02
CA LEU A 188 5.90 2.40 1.77
C LEU A 188 5.53 0.96 1.42
N GLN A 189 4.23 0.66 1.34
CA GLN A 189 3.75 -0.67 0.98
C GLN A 189 4.24 -1.06 -0.42
N TYR A 190 3.99 -0.20 -1.40
CA TYR A 190 4.30 -0.43 -2.82
C TYR A 190 5.79 -0.69 -3.06
N THR A 191 6.66 0.04 -2.36
CA THR A 191 8.12 -0.01 -2.58
C THR A 191 8.82 -1.08 -1.76
N LEU A 192 8.45 -1.26 -0.48
CA LEU A 192 9.24 -2.07 0.46
C LEU A 192 8.59 -3.40 0.84
N ILE A 193 7.28 -3.54 0.70
CA ILE A 193 6.55 -4.69 1.22
C ILE A 193 6.03 -5.56 0.09
N PHE A 194 5.18 -4.99 -0.75
CA PHE A 194 4.53 -5.66 -1.86
C PHE A 194 3.82 -4.62 -2.74
N GLY A 195 3.92 -4.79 -4.05
CA GLY A 195 3.20 -3.95 -5.00
C GLY A 195 3.13 -4.58 -6.39
N GLY A 196 2.12 -4.17 -7.15
CA GLY A 196 1.95 -4.42 -8.57
C GLY A 196 1.47 -3.14 -9.24
N PHE A 197 2.08 -2.76 -10.35
CA PHE A 197 1.72 -1.51 -11.04
C PHE A 197 0.37 -1.63 -11.75
N ASP A 198 0.11 -2.78 -12.36
CA ASP A 198 -1.13 -3.16 -13.05
C ASP A 198 -2.40 -2.92 -12.22
N SER A 199 -2.37 -3.31 -10.95
CA SER A 199 -3.49 -3.16 -10.01
C SER A 199 -3.37 -1.90 -9.14
N GLY A 200 -2.14 -1.51 -8.78
CA GLY A 200 -1.86 -0.37 -7.92
C GLY A 200 -2.18 0.97 -8.60
N PHE A 201 -1.83 1.13 -9.89
CA PHE A 201 -2.03 2.40 -10.59
C PHE A 201 -3.51 2.81 -10.70
N PRO A 202 -4.43 1.93 -11.18
CA PRO A 202 -5.86 2.25 -11.19
C PRO A 202 -6.40 2.57 -9.79
N THR A 203 -5.98 1.80 -8.79
CA THR A 203 -6.38 2.01 -7.38
C THR A 203 -5.95 3.39 -6.89
N THR A 204 -4.71 3.79 -7.18
CA THR A 204 -4.18 5.12 -6.82
C THR A 204 -4.96 6.25 -7.47
N LEU A 205 -5.32 6.12 -8.75
CA LEU A 205 -6.15 7.12 -9.44
C LEU A 205 -7.53 7.27 -8.78
N PHE A 206 -8.16 6.13 -8.46
CA PHE A 206 -9.43 6.11 -7.75
C PHE A 206 -9.34 6.80 -6.39
N VAL A 207 -8.31 6.47 -5.60
CA VAL A 207 -8.05 7.08 -4.28
C VAL A 207 -7.82 8.59 -4.41
N CYS A 208 -7.05 9.05 -5.39
CA CYS A 208 -6.88 10.48 -5.68
C CYS A 208 -8.22 11.17 -5.95
N GLY A 209 -9.11 10.53 -6.72
CA GLY A 209 -10.47 11.01 -6.96
C GLY A 209 -11.28 11.12 -5.66
N MET A 210 -11.24 10.10 -4.81
CA MET A 210 -11.93 10.11 -3.52
C MET A 210 -11.40 11.19 -2.58
N LEU A 211 -10.07 11.37 -2.49
CA LEU A 211 -9.45 12.43 -1.68
C LEU A 211 -9.92 13.81 -2.13
N LYS A 212 -10.00 14.04 -3.45
CA LYS A 212 -10.53 15.30 -4.00
C LYS A 212 -12.01 15.49 -3.70
N LEU A 213 -12.81 14.44 -3.79
CA LEU A 213 -14.23 14.48 -3.46
C LEU A 213 -14.44 14.86 -1.98
N ILE A 214 -13.70 14.24 -1.06
CA ILE A 214 -13.75 14.55 0.37
C ILE A 214 -13.33 15.99 0.63
N SER A 215 -12.22 16.46 0.04
CA SER A 215 -11.78 17.85 0.22
C SER A 215 -12.84 18.85 -0.26
N LYS A 216 -13.42 18.64 -1.46
CA LYS A 216 -14.47 19.52 -1.98
C LYS A 216 -15.74 19.47 -1.14
N GLY A 217 -16.12 18.28 -0.66
CA GLY A 217 -17.26 18.10 0.23
C GLY A 217 -17.08 18.86 1.54
N PHE A 218 -15.91 18.72 2.16
CA PHE A 218 -15.52 19.46 3.35
C PHE A 218 -15.55 20.98 3.14
N ASP A 219 -14.96 21.47 2.05
CA ASP A 219 -14.93 22.91 1.74
C ASP A 219 -16.34 23.48 1.51
N ARG A 220 -17.26 22.72 0.93
CA ARG A 220 -18.66 23.13 0.68
C ARG A 220 -19.52 23.19 1.95
N HIS A 221 -19.27 22.31 2.91
CA HIS A 221 -20.06 22.20 4.14
C HIS A 221 -19.36 22.78 5.37
N ARG A 222 -18.25 23.49 5.17
CA ARG A 222 -17.56 24.18 6.25
C ARG A 222 -18.50 25.26 6.81
N PRO A 223 -18.72 25.31 8.15
CA PRO A 223 -19.45 26.42 8.75
C PRO A 223 -18.75 27.72 8.36
N GLN A 224 -19.45 28.61 7.66
CA GLN A 224 -18.91 29.95 7.43
C GLN A 224 -18.75 30.64 8.78
N PRO A 225 -17.68 31.41 9.00
CA PRO A 225 -17.56 32.19 10.22
C PRO A 225 -18.77 33.12 10.33
N LEU A 226 -19.47 33.05 11.47
CA LEU A 226 -20.64 33.85 11.83
C LEU A 226 -20.42 35.38 11.74
N SER A 227 -19.18 35.84 11.52
CA SER A 227 -18.83 37.26 11.44
C SER A 227 -19.29 37.94 10.15
N ALA A 228 -19.54 37.22 9.05
CA ALA A 228 -19.97 37.85 7.80
C ALA A 228 -21.47 38.18 7.75
N THR A 229 -22.29 37.49 8.54
CA THR A 229 -23.75 37.65 8.49
C THR A 229 -24.27 38.70 9.47
N VAL A 230 -23.55 38.98 10.56
CA VAL A 230 -23.95 39.99 11.56
C VAL A 230 -23.64 41.41 11.08
N ASP A 231 -22.51 41.63 10.40
CA ASP A 231 -22.13 42.96 9.90
C ASP A 231 -22.99 43.42 8.72
N ALA A 232 -23.42 42.50 7.83
CA ALA A 232 -24.30 42.85 6.73
C ALA A 232 -25.72 43.23 7.20
N GLN A 233 -26.22 42.60 8.27
CA GLN A 233 -27.53 42.93 8.85
C GLN A 233 -27.51 44.17 9.74
N SER A 234 -26.37 44.50 10.36
CA SER A 234 -26.24 45.74 11.16
C SER A 234 -26.11 46.97 10.27
N LEU A 235 -25.34 46.90 9.18
CA LEU A 235 -25.18 48.00 8.22
C LEU A 235 -26.46 48.32 7.45
N ALA A 236 -27.25 47.30 7.10
CA ALA A 236 -28.54 47.49 6.43
C ALA A 236 -29.59 48.16 7.34
N LYS A 237 -29.54 47.95 8.66
CA LYS A 237 -30.46 48.61 9.61
C LYS A 237 -30.09 50.06 9.89
N VAL A 238 -28.81 50.43 9.78
CA VAL A 238 -28.35 51.81 9.98
C VAL A 238 -28.70 52.70 8.78
N GLN A 239 -28.70 52.16 7.56
CA GLN A 239 -29.01 52.95 6.35
C GLN A 239 -30.50 53.25 6.11
N VAL A 240 -31.41 52.59 6.83
CA VAL A 240 -32.86 52.85 6.72
C VAL A 240 -33.33 53.91 7.75
N ALA A 241 -32.43 54.35 8.64
CA ALA A 241 -32.73 55.29 9.73
C ALA A 241 -32.18 56.71 9.54
N THR A 242 -31.78 57.10 8.31
CA THR A 242 -31.34 58.46 7.96
C THR A 242 -32.12 59.02 6.79
#